data_AF-A0A2W4ICW3-F1
#
_entry.id   AF-A0A2W4ICW3-F1
#
_cell.length_a   1.000
_cell.length_b   1.000
_cell.length_c   1.000
_cell.angle_alpha   90.00
_cell.angle_beta   90.00
_cell.angle_gamma   90.00
#
_symmetry.space_group_name_H-M   'P 1'
#
loop_
_entity.id
_entity.type
_entity.pdbx_description
1 polymer ?
#
loop_
_entity_poly.entity_id
_entity_poly.type
_entity_poly.pdbx_seq_one_letter_code
_entity_poly.pdbx_strand_id
1 'polypeptide(L)'
;MAVDLSIYKNAFCWGKTLLNREKLKVRFLLFFHLPIAIALLLFSNTIALANPPGIYITLFQSRPRIDTLYLRGPFVVSNPIHAVFHEGLFECVSDGGVIRFTQIIGRKRKPILRAPHLVISDRTRSTIEIGPDLEHMRKYYGQMTISRRSAGPRDRQGGGLNVVNLIDSFNYVASVVGGETTADFGKEALKAQAVLVYTRLSPKGRHPALNDTTDEMVYLGAQHERADVIDAVIEVDRRRLMFNNRPAQAFFHACCAGRTSKGSDIFGDNAKALVYLQSVPCNFCKASPLYAPTTKQIPAALFNREIAEGEPNVVKVDQAKRIVAADIRKGGKTETVSGYQLWLRLGQRLGWDKVPGTRYQIKKTGSAYIIKSSGGGHGVGLCQWGAQGLAKQNKTYTEILQYYFPGATVEQR
;
A
#
# COMPACT_ATOMS: atom_id res chain seq x y z
N MET A 1 16.29 -30.26 61.83
CA MET A 1 16.90 -29.51 62.93
C MET A 1 16.83 -28.04 62.56
N ALA A 2 15.97 -27.30 63.26
CA ALA A 2 15.87 -25.85 63.22
C ALA A 2 16.92 -25.24 64.14
N VAL A 3 17.46 -24.07 63.82
CA VAL A 3 17.85 -23.05 64.80
C VAL A 3 17.71 -21.66 64.17
N ASP A 4 16.75 -20.92 64.72
CA ASP A 4 16.62 -19.46 64.77
C ASP A 4 17.62 -18.90 65.79
N LEU A 5 18.10 -17.66 65.61
CA LEU A 5 18.21 -16.63 66.67
C LEU A 5 19.04 -15.42 66.20
N SER A 6 18.31 -14.35 65.97
CA SER A 6 18.53 -13.02 66.58
C SER A 6 19.96 -12.56 66.87
N ILE A 7 20.39 -11.51 66.17
CA ILE A 7 21.34 -10.55 66.70
C ILE A 7 20.81 -9.14 66.44
N TYR A 8 20.20 -8.53 67.45
CA TYR A 8 20.73 -7.34 68.15
C TYR A 8 19.65 -6.72 69.06
N LYS A 9 20.08 -6.51 70.31
CA LYS A 9 19.32 -6.14 71.49
C LYS A 9 19.11 -4.62 71.63
N ASN A 10 18.04 -4.31 72.35
CA ASN A 10 17.65 -3.08 73.02
C ASN A 10 18.77 -2.28 73.72
N ALA A 11 18.59 -0.96 73.77
CA ALA A 11 18.96 -0.13 74.92
C ALA A 11 17.90 0.94 75.18
N PHE A 12 17.51 1.03 76.45
CA PHE A 12 16.42 1.81 77.07
C PHE A 12 17.02 3.12 77.63
N CYS A 13 16.31 4.26 77.57
CA CYS A 13 16.46 5.32 78.59
C CYS A 13 15.25 6.26 78.63
N TRP A 14 14.75 6.48 79.85
CA TRP A 14 13.59 7.27 80.25
C TRP A 14 13.93 8.77 80.45
N GLY A 15 12.94 9.67 80.33
CA GLY A 15 13.06 11.05 80.83
C GLY A 15 11.92 12.00 80.44
N LYS A 16 11.04 12.30 81.40
CA LYS A 16 9.76 13.03 81.34
C LYS A 16 9.85 14.52 80.88
N THR A 17 8.64 15.04 80.59
CA THR A 17 8.13 16.41 80.84
C THR A 17 8.35 17.46 79.75
N LEU A 18 7.29 17.80 79.01
CA LEU A 18 6.74 19.17 78.94
C LEU A 18 5.49 19.21 78.03
N LEU A 19 4.34 19.29 78.70
CA LEU A 19 3.12 19.88 78.15
C LEU A 19 3.39 21.32 77.70
N ASN A 20 2.59 21.76 76.72
CA ASN A 20 2.31 23.17 76.43
C ASN A 20 3.49 24.02 75.99
N ARG A 21 3.67 24.08 74.67
CA ARG A 21 3.79 25.32 73.88
C ARG A 21 4.15 24.91 72.46
N GLU A 22 3.17 24.94 71.56
CA GLU A 22 3.29 25.21 70.10
C GLU A 22 1.89 25.20 69.46
N LYS A 23 0.91 25.85 70.12
CA LYS A 23 -0.28 26.38 69.42
C LYS A 23 0.13 27.69 68.75
N LEU A 24 1.03 27.64 67.77
CA LEU A 24 1.26 28.75 66.85
C LEU A 24 2.11 28.37 65.64
N LYS A 25 1.90 27.18 65.05
CA LYS A 25 2.51 26.80 63.75
C LYS A 25 1.75 25.71 62.98
N VAL A 26 0.44 25.55 63.24
CA VAL A 26 -0.44 24.60 62.51
C VAL A 26 -1.44 25.35 61.61
N ARG A 27 -0.95 26.36 60.89
CA ARG A 27 -1.70 27.01 59.81
C ARG A 27 -0.92 27.17 58.51
N PHE A 28 0.20 26.45 58.36
CA PHE A 28 1.03 26.48 57.14
C PHE A 28 1.53 25.11 56.64
N LEU A 29 1.01 24.01 57.16
CA LEU A 29 1.41 22.64 56.76
C LEU A 29 0.20 21.72 56.48
N LEU A 30 -0.86 22.29 55.91
CA LEU A 30 -2.04 21.56 55.42
C LEU A 30 -2.23 21.70 53.89
N PHE A 31 -1.15 22.00 53.15
CA PHE A 31 -1.19 22.15 51.69
C PHE A 31 -0.19 21.28 50.92
N PHE A 32 0.46 20.29 51.55
CA PHE A 32 1.50 19.51 50.87
C PHE A 32 1.44 17.98 51.02
N HIS A 33 0.28 17.40 51.36
CA HIS A 33 0.09 15.94 51.28
C HIS A 33 -1.18 15.46 50.57
N LEU A 34 -1.82 16.32 49.77
CA LEU A 34 -2.89 15.92 48.84
C LEU A 34 -2.56 16.11 47.33
N PRO A 35 -1.29 15.91 46.89
CA PRO A 35 -1.08 15.54 45.48
C PRO A 35 -0.28 14.24 45.26
N ILE A 36 0.12 13.50 46.31
CA ILE A 36 0.98 12.30 46.12
C ILE A 36 0.17 10.99 46.07
N ALA A 37 -1.03 10.95 46.63
CA ALA A 37 -1.95 9.81 46.49
C ALA A 37 -2.84 9.87 45.22
N ILE A 38 -2.91 11.02 44.55
CA ILE A 38 -3.51 11.16 43.20
C ILE A 38 -2.44 10.95 42.11
N ALA A 39 -1.18 11.23 42.40
CA ALA A 39 -0.08 10.93 41.49
C ALA A 39 0.26 9.43 41.37
N LEU A 40 -0.16 8.56 42.29
CA LEU A 40 0.03 7.10 42.17
C LEU A 40 -1.20 6.33 41.69
N LEU A 41 -2.34 7.00 41.52
CA LEU A 41 -3.52 6.50 40.81
C LEU A 41 -3.63 7.03 39.36
N LEU A 42 -2.70 7.92 38.96
CA LEU A 42 -2.54 8.39 37.58
C LEU A 42 -1.43 7.65 36.80
N PHE A 43 -0.75 6.66 37.41
CA PHE A 43 0.23 5.78 36.76
C PHE A 43 -0.25 4.34 36.53
N SER A 44 -1.57 4.14 36.51
CA SER A 44 -2.21 2.86 36.11
C SER A 44 -3.10 2.97 34.88
N ASN A 45 -3.06 4.10 34.18
CA ASN A 45 -3.67 4.28 32.87
C ASN A 45 -2.61 4.29 31.76
N THR A 46 -1.76 3.26 31.71
CA THR A 46 -1.34 2.72 30.41
C THR A 46 -2.39 1.70 29.99
N ILE A 47 -3.61 2.18 29.74
CA ILE A 47 -4.40 1.54 28.70
C ILE A 47 -3.54 1.71 27.45
N ALA A 48 -3.12 0.59 26.89
CA ALA A 48 -2.57 0.52 25.55
C ALA A 48 -3.58 1.17 24.57
N LEU A 49 -3.46 2.47 24.35
CA LEU A 49 -4.13 3.19 23.28
C LEU A 49 -3.07 3.81 22.39
N ALA A 50 -2.36 2.94 21.70
CA ALA A 50 -1.71 3.30 20.45
C ALA A 50 -1.86 2.10 19.51
N ASN A 51 -3.01 1.97 18.86
CA ASN A 51 -3.01 1.33 17.54
C ASN A 51 -2.13 2.22 16.65
N PRO A 52 -0.99 1.75 16.11
CA PRO A 52 -0.30 2.49 15.06
C PRO A 52 -1.25 2.59 13.86
N PRO A 53 -1.15 3.68 13.08
CA PRO A 53 -2.20 4.15 12.19
C PRO A 53 -2.48 3.10 11.13
N GLY A 54 -3.69 2.55 11.12
CA GLY A 54 -4.08 1.64 10.05
C GLY A 54 -3.97 2.34 8.69
N ILE A 55 -3.75 1.55 7.65
CA ILE A 55 -3.62 2.02 6.28
C ILE A 55 -5.02 2.27 5.76
N TYR A 56 -5.29 3.50 5.30
CA TYR A 56 -6.55 3.87 4.66
C TYR A 56 -6.44 3.70 3.15
N ILE A 57 -7.28 2.84 2.59
CA ILE A 57 -7.31 2.52 1.17
C ILE A 57 -8.69 2.87 0.62
N THR A 58 -8.75 3.78 -0.34
CA THR A 58 -10.00 4.06 -1.04
C THR A 58 -10.21 3.00 -2.12
N LEU A 59 -11.28 2.22 -1.98
CA LEU A 59 -11.59 1.11 -2.86
C LEU A 59 -12.43 1.55 -4.07
N PHE A 60 -12.32 0.75 -5.12
CA PHE A 60 -13.05 0.83 -6.38
C PHE A 60 -12.90 2.16 -7.14
N GLN A 61 -11.75 2.83 -6.96
CA GLN A 61 -11.43 4.09 -7.66
C GLN A 61 -11.17 3.87 -9.16
N SER A 62 -10.84 2.65 -9.56
CA SER A 62 -10.67 2.25 -10.97
C SER A 62 -11.98 2.23 -11.77
N ARG A 63 -13.14 2.34 -11.11
CA ARG A 63 -14.45 2.32 -11.75
C ARG A 63 -15.06 3.70 -11.87
N PRO A 64 -16.02 3.90 -12.82
CA PRO A 64 -16.94 5.02 -12.74
C PRO A 64 -17.63 5.09 -11.37
N ARG A 65 -18.26 6.23 -11.10
CA ARG A 65 -19.11 6.47 -9.91
C ARG A 65 -19.88 5.19 -9.51
N ILE A 66 -19.77 4.82 -8.23
CA ILE A 66 -20.46 3.67 -7.64
C ILE A 66 -21.63 4.18 -6.84
N ASP A 67 -22.85 3.79 -7.19
CA ASP A 67 -24.06 4.17 -6.45
C ASP A 67 -24.57 3.06 -5.52
N THR A 68 -24.16 1.82 -5.79
CA THR A 68 -24.54 0.63 -5.03
C THR A 68 -23.30 -0.16 -4.64
N LEU A 69 -23.25 -0.63 -3.40
CA LEU A 69 -22.25 -1.56 -2.90
C LEU A 69 -22.95 -2.78 -2.30
N TYR A 70 -22.51 -3.98 -2.67
CA TYR A 70 -23.00 -5.23 -2.14
C TYR A 70 -22.08 -5.76 -1.05
N LEU A 71 -22.66 -6.40 -0.03
CA LEU A 71 -21.95 -7.02 1.08
C LEU A 71 -22.49 -8.41 1.36
N ARG A 72 -21.63 -9.36 1.73
CA ARG A 72 -22.04 -10.67 2.27
C ARG A 72 -21.61 -10.83 3.72
N GLY A 73 -22.53 -11.32 4.54
CA GLY A 73 -22.24 -11.71 5.93
C GLY A 73 -21.23 -12.87 6.00
N PRO A 74 -20.50 -13.02 7.11
CA PRO A 74 -20.71 -12.31 8.37
C PRO A 74 -19.99 -10.96 8.47
N PHE A 75 -20.64 -9.96 9.10
CA PHE A 75 -20.01 -8.70 9.50
C PHE A 75 -20.77 -8.02 10.66
N VAL A 76 -20.13 -7.05 11.28
CA VAL A 76 -20.72 -6.17 12.29
C VAL A 76 -20.85 -4.78 11.70
N VAL A 77 -22.05 -4.21 11.75
CA VAL A 77 -22.18 -2.75 11.64
C VAL A 77 -21.92 -2.22 13.03
N SER A 78 -20.91 -1.37 13.18
CA SER A 78 -20.53 -0.74 14.46
C SER A 78 -20.97 0.71 14.57
N ASN A 79 -21.42 1.30 13.46
CA ASN A 79 -22.01 2.63 13.42
C ASN A 79 -22.93 2.74 12.19
N PRO A 80 -24.15 3.31 12.32
CA PRO A 80 -24.71 3.93 13.54
C PRO A 80 -25.36 2.95 14.52
N ILE A 81 -25.48 1.69 14.13
CA ILE A 81 -26.01 0.63 14.99
C ILE A 81 -24.88 -0.31 15.38
N HIS A 82 -24.97 -0.95 16.53
CA HIS A 82 -24.08 -2.04 16.96
C HIS A 82 -24.80 -3.37 16.72
N ALA A 83 -24.82 -3.84 15.47
CA ALA A 83 -25.59 -5.01 15.07
C ALA A 83 -24.73 -6.01 14.29
N VAL A 84 -24.93 -7.29 14.59
CA VAL A 84 -24.24 -8.40 13.93
C VAL A 84 -25.13 -8.98 12.84
N PHE A 85 -24.56 -9.15 11.65
CA PHE A 85 -25.20 -9.77 10.51
C PHE A 85 -24.44 -11.05 10.18
N HIS A 86 -25.06 -12.21 10.41
CA HIS A 86 -24.38 -13.50 10.32
C HIS A 86 -24.26 -14.02 8.88
N GLU A 87 -25.37 -14.12 8.16
CA GLU A 87 -25.40 -14.59 6.77
C GLU A 87 -26.40 -13.77 5.96
N GLY A 88 -26.18 -13.74 4.64
CA GLY A 88 -27.06 -13.08 3.69
C GLY A 88 -26.35 -12.08 2.80
N LEU A 89 -27.10 -11.57 1.82
CA LEU A 89 -26.68 -10.55 0.89
C LEU A 89 -27.32 -9.21 1.28
N PHE A 90 -26.52 -8.16 1.27
CA PHE A 90 -26.94 -6.82 1.64
C PHE A 90 -26.51 -5.83 0.56
N GLU A 91 -27.23 -4.71 0.44
CA GLU A 91 -26.85 -3.60 -0.42
C GLU A 91 -26.83 -2.28 0.36
N CYS A 92 -25.84 -1.45 0.08
CA CYS A 92 -25.77 -0.05 0.44
C CYS A 92 -25.99 0.76 -0.83
N VAL A 93 -27.02 1.61 -0.85
CA VAL A 93 -27.35 2.47 -2.00
C VAL A 93 -27.26 3.93 -1.60
N SER A 94 -26.59 4.76 -2.41
CA SER A 94 -26.62 6.22 -2.25
C SER A 94 -27.99 6.75 -2.67
N ASP A 95 -28.74 7.32 -1.73
CA ASP A 95 -30.14 7.71 -1.92
C ASP A 95 -30.44 9.05 -1.22
N GLY A 96 -30.63 10.11 -1.99
CA GLY A 96 -31.15 11.39 -1.48
C GLY A 96 -30.32 12.01 -0.35
N GLY A 97 -29.01 11.76 -0.32
CA GLY A 97 -28.10 12.31 0.70
C GLY A 97 -27.79 11.38 1.89
N VAL A 98 -28.40 10.19 1.95
CA VAL A 98 -28.09 9.14 2.93
C VAL A 98 -27.75 7.82 2.23
N ILE A 99 -27.09 6.91 2.94
CA ILE A 99 -26.92 5.52 2.53
C ILE A 99 -28.14 4.75 3.02
N ARG A 100 -28.85 4.11 2.10
CA ARG A 100 -29.89 3.15 2.40
C ARG A 100 -29.25 1.76 2.50
N PHE A 101 -29.33 1.14 3.67
CA PHE A 101 -28.82 -0.21 3.90
C PHE A 101 -29.98 -1.20 3.95
N THR A 102 -29.96 -2.21 3.08
CA THR A 102 -31.04 -3.20 2.96
C THR A 102 -30.48 -4.61 2.91
N GLN A 103 -31.29 -5.57 3.40
CA GLN A 103 -31.04 -6.99 3.20
C GLN A 103 -31.81 -7.46 1.97
N ILE A 104 -31.15 -8.24 1.12
CA ILE A 104 -31.73 -8.86 -0.07
C ILE A 104 -32.14 -10.29 0.29
N ILE A 105 -33.44 -10.61 0.15
CA ILE A 105 -34.02 -11.93 0.41
C ILE A 105 -34.81 -12.35 -0.84
N GLY A 106 -34.19 -13.13 -1.71
CA GLY A 106 -34.74 -13.44 -3.03
C GLY A 106 -34.96 -12.16 -3.84
N ARG A 107 -36.23 -11.87 -4.19
CA ARG A 107 -36.61 -10.62 -4.88
C ARG A 107 -36.98 -9.47 -3.93
N LYS A 108 -37.11 -9.73 -2.62
CA LYS A 108 -37.52 -8.73 -1.63
C LYS A 108 -36.30 -7.97 -1.12
N ARG A 109 -36.47 -6.65 -0.95
CA ARG A 109 -35.51 -5.78 -0.27
C ARG A 109 -36.10 -5.37 1.06
N LYS A 110 -35.52 -5.85 2.16
CA LYS A 110 -35.94 -5.50 3.52
C LYS A 110 -35.07 -4.34 4.02
N PRO A 111 -35.62 -3.12 4.17
CA PRO A 111 -34.85 -2.00 4.71
C PRO A 111 -34.38 -2.31 6.12
N ILE A 112 -33.12 -1.98 6.43
CA ILE A 112 -32.55 -2.09 7.77
C ILE A 112 -32.45 -0.70 8.39
N LEU A 113 -31.72 0.21 7.73
CA LEU A 113 -31.50 1.57 8.23
C LEU A 113 -31.16 2.56 7.10
N ARG A 114 -31.21 3.85 7.44
CA ARG A 114 -30.68 4.95 6.62
C ARG A 114 -29.69 5.77 7.44
N ALA A 115 -28.50 6.04 6.92
CA ALA A 115 -27.44 6.74 7.65
C ALA A 115 -26.51 7.53 6.72
N PRO A 116 -25.88 8.61 7.18
CA PRO A 116 -24.92 9.37 6.36
C PRO A 116 -23.61 8.58 6.08
N HIS A 117 -23.26 7.67 6.96
CA HIS A 117 -22.12 6.75 6.82
C HIS A 117 -22.39 5.46 7.59
N LEU A 118 -21.73 4.38 7.17
CA LEU A 118 -21.72 3.08 7.82
C LEU A 118 -20.27 2.70 8.14
N VAL A 119 -20.06 2.12 9.31
CA VAL A 119 -18.79 1.49 9.66
C VAL A 119 -19.04 0.03 9.88
N ILE A 120 -18.31 -0.80 9.14
CA ILE A 120 -18.49 -2.24 9.08
C ILE A 120 -17.16 -2.90 9.39
N SER A 121 -17.13 -3.89 10.27
CA SER A 121 -15.93 -4.67 10.57
C SER A 121 -16.25 -6.16 10.52
N ASP A 122 -15.22 -6.98 10.39
CA ASP A 122 -15.35 -8.38 10.71
C ASP A 122 -15.56 -8.57 12.24
N ARG A 123 -16.10 -9.73 12.65
CA ARG A 123 -16.29 -10.08 14.06
C ARG A 123 -15.14 -10.93 14.62
N THR A 124 -14.38 -11.57 13.74
CA THR A 124 -13.50 -12.71 14.07
C THR A 124 -12.10 -12.58 13.49
N ARG A 125 -11.68 -11.38 13.08
CA ARG A 125 -10.48 -11.15 12.24
C ARG A 125 -10.52 -11.94 10.93
N SER A 126 -11.73 -12.23 10.46
CA SER A 126 -11.98 -12.87 9.17
C SER A 126 -12.06 -11.81 8.09
N THR A 127 -12.49 -12.19 6.89
CA THR A 127 -12.69 -11.25 5.79
C THR A 127 -14.14 -10.77 5.70
N ILE A 128 -14.34 -9.52 5.30
CA ILE A 128 -15.61 -8.97 4.82
C ILE A 128 -15.64 -9.07 3.30
N GLU A 129 -16.71 -9.61 2.74
CA GLU A 129 -16.86 -9.68 1.28
C GLU A 129 -17.73 -8.53 0.79
N ILE A 130 -17.14 -7.65 -0.04
CA ILE A 130 -17.82 -6.48 -0.62
C ILE A 130 -17.50 -6.32 -2.12
N GLY A 131 -18.41 -5.72 -2.87
CA GLY A 131 -18.23 -5.48 -4.31
C GLY A 131 -19.19 -4.44 -4.87
N PRO A 132 -18.86 -3.77 -5.98
CA PRO A 132 -19.75 -2.78 -6.62
C PRO A 132 -20.93 -3.45 -7.34
N ASP A 133 -20.79 -4.74 -7.61
CA ASP A 133 -21.76 -5.63 -8.21
C ASP A 133 -21.47 -7.07 -7.73
N LEU A 134 -22.37 -7.99 -8.03
CA LEU A 134 -22.28 -9.38 -7.55
C LEU A 134 -21.20 -10.21 -8.27
N GLU A 135 -20.76 -9.79 -9.46
CA GLU A 135 -19.72 -10.49 -10.23
C GLU A 135 -18.32 -10.12 -9.76
N HIS A 136 -18.17 -8.95 -9.13
CA HIS A 136 -16.88 -8.39 -8.71
C HIS A 136 -16.77 -8.20 -7.20
N MET A 137 -17.33 -9.14 -6.44
CA MET A 137 -17.17 -9.24 -4.99
C MET A 137 -15.74 -9.68 -4.62
N ARG A 138 -15.14 -9.01 -3.63
CA ARG A 138 -13.82 -9.34 -3.10
C ARG A 138 -13.84 -9.40 -1.58
N LYS A 139 -12.96 -10.22 -1.02
CA LYS A 139 -12.77 -10.37 0.43
C LYS A 139 -11.71 -9.39 0.92
N TYR A 140 -11.93 -8.76 2.06
CA TYR A 140 -11.04 -7.77 2.65
C TYR A 140 -10.92 -7.94 4.17
N TYR A 141 -9.77 -7.62 4.74
CA TYR A 141 -9.59 -7.57 6.19
C TYR A 141 -9.91 -6.20 6.77
N GLY A 142 -10.13 -6.19 8.08
CA GLY A 142 -10.20 -4.97 8.86
C GLY A 142 -11.57 -4.30 8.80
N GLN A 143 -11.56 -2.97 8.79
CA GLN A 143 -12.76 -2.16 8.87
C GLN A 143 -13.03 -1.44 7.56
N MET A 144 -14.30 -1.29 7.22
CA MET A 144 -14.80 -0.57 6.06
C MET A 144 -15.62 0.63 6.54
N THR A 145 -15.26 1.82 6.08
CA THR A 145 -16.11 3.00 6.17
C THR A 145 -16.76 3.24 4.82
N ILE A 146 -18.08 3.17 4.78
CA ILE A 146 -18.89 3.49 3.61
C ILE A 146 -19.53 4.84 3.89
N SER A 147 -19.22 5.81 3.05
CA SER A 147 -19.70 7.18 3.18
C SER A 147 -20.21 7.67 1.84
N ARG A 148 -20.93 8.79 1.85
CA ARG A 148 -21.23 9.50 0.61
C ARG A 148 -19.98 10.20 0.09
N ARG A 149 -19.71 10.11 -1.22
CA ARG A 149 -18.75 10.94 -1.91
C ARG A 149 -19.30 12.37 -2.01
N SER A 150 -18.47 13.39 -1.82
CA SER A 150 -18.87 14.77 -2.14
C SER A 150 -19.15 14.90 -3.64
N ALA A 151 -20.26 15.54 -4.02
CA ALA A 151 -20.59 15.79 -5.42
C ALA A 151 -19.48 16.62 -6.07
N GLY A 152 -18.85 16.09 -7.12
CA GLY A 152 -17.91 16.84 -7.93
C GLY A 152 -18.62 17.77 -8.92
N PRO A 153 -17.89 18.68 -9.61
CA PRO A 153 -18.47 19.62 -10.58
C PRO A 153 -19.24 18.95 -11.73
N ARG A 154 -19.05 17.64 -11.94
CA ARG A 154 -19.72 16.84 -12.99
C ARG A 154 -20.88 15.98 -12.46
N ASP A 155 -21.13 15.96 -11.15
CA ASP A 155 -22.15 15.12 -10.54
C ASP A 155 -23.49 15.87 -10.48
N ARG A 156 -24.34 15.69 -11.50
CA ARG A 156 -25.67 16.33 -11.57
C ARG A 156 -26.70 15.82 -10.54
N GLN A 157 -26.42 14.71 -9.83
CA GLN A 157 -27.37 14.05 -8.90
C GLN A 157 -26.74 13.53 -7.60
N GLY A 158 -25.99 14.39 -6.89
CA GLY A 158 -25.32 13.99 -5.63
C GLY A 158 -24.16 13.01 -5.85
N GLY A 159 -23.20 12.95 -4.92
CA GLY A 159 -22.05 12.05 -5.08
C GLY A 159 -22.41 10.60 -4.76
N GLY A 160 -21.81 9.65 -5.48
CA GLY A 160 -21.94 8.21 -5.23
C GLY A 160 -21.38 7.78 -3.88
N LEU A 161 -21.02 6.51 -3.74
CA LEU A 161 -20.40 5.95 -2.55
C LEU A 161 -18.89 6.18 -2.55
N ASN A 162 -18.35 6.44 -1.36
CA ASN A 162 -16.93 6.45 -1.05
C ASN A 162 -16.67 5.33 -0.03
N VAL A 163 -15.84 4.36 -0.42
CA VAL A 163 -15.55 3.16 0.37
C VAL A 163 -14.08 3.20 0.78
N VAL A 164 -13.83 3.28 2.08
CA VAL A 164 -12.47 3.34 2.64
C VAL A 164 -12.23 2.12 3.51
N ASN A 165 -11.24 1.32 3.17
CA ASN A 165 -10.79 0.19 3.98
C ASN A 165 -9.66 0.64 4.91
N LEU A 166 -9.84 0.41 6.21
CA LEU A 166 -8.83 0.55 7.24
C LEU A 166 -8.28 -0.84 7.58
N ILE A 167 -7.01 -1.07 7.25
CA ILE A 167 -6.33 -2.36 7.41
C ILE A 167 -4.99 -2.19 8.12
N ASP A 168 -4.52 -3.21 8.82
CA ASP A 168 -3.16 -3.23 9.37
C ASP A 168 -2.10 -3.42 8.27
N SER A 169 -0.86 -3.06 8.59
CA SER A 169 0.23 -3.14 7.62
C SER A 169 0.57 -4.55 7.18
N PHE A 170 0.40 -5.54 8.06
CA PHE A 170 0.75 -6.92 7.76
C PHE A 170 -0.16 -7.47 6.67
N ASN A 171 -1.48 -7.41 6.87
CA ASN A 171 -2.46 -7.90 5.90
C ASN A 171 -2.42 -7.11 4.58
N TYR A 172 -2.12 -5.80 4.64
CA TYR A 172 -1.88 -5.03 3.42
C TYR A 172 -0.67 -5.53 2.64
N VAL A 173 0.47 -5.72 3.32
CA VAL A 173 1.71 -6.17 2.67
C VAL A 173 1.53 -7.58 2.11
N ALA A 174 0.91 -8.50 2.85
CA ALA A 174 0.61 -9.85 2.38
C ALA A 174 -0.27 -9.83 1.11
N SER A 175 -1.31 -9.00 1.09
CA SER A 175 -2.18 -8.82 -0.08
C SER A 175 -1.41 -8.29 -1.30
N VAL A 176 -0.62 -7.23 -1.13
CA VAL A 176 0.15 -6.63 -2.23
C VAL A 176 1.21 -7.58 -2.74
N VAL A 177 2.00 -8.22 -1.86
CA VAL A 177 3.04 -9.18 -2.27
C VAL A 177 2.40 -10.38 -2.98
N GLY A 178 1.27 -10.87 -2.47
CA GLY A 178 0.51 -11.95 -3.10
C GLY A 178 -0.03 -11.61 -4.48
N GLY A 179 -0.50 -10.38 -4.69
CA GLY A 179 -0.99 -9.90 -5.99
C GLY A 179 0.11 -9.58 -7.01
N GLU A 180 1.31 -9.21 -6.54
CA GLU A 180 2.46 -8.83 -7.36
C GLU A 180 3.37 -10.03 -7.74
N THR A 181 3.15 -11.20 -7.15
CA THR A 181 4.02 -12.38 -7.30
C THR A 181 3.25 -13.66 -7.61
N THR A 182 3.93 -14.64 -8.20
CA THR A 182 3.37 -15.95 -8.53
C THR A 182 3.91 -17.04 -7.62
N ALA A 183 3.26 -18.21 -7.61
CA ALA A 183 3.61 -19.34 -6.73
C ALA A 183 5.01 -19.93 -6.95
N ASP A 184 5.64 -19.66 -8.09
CA ASP A 184 7.00 -20.08 -8.39
C ASP A 184 8.06 -19.14 -7.80
N PHE A 185 7.68 -18.03 -7.17
CA PHE A 185 8.61 -17.13 -6.50
C PHE A 185 9.11 -17.74 -5.18
N GLY A 186 10.43 -17.78 -5.03
CA GLY A 186 11.10 -18.29 -3.85
C GLY A 186 11.03 -17.30 -2.68
N LYS A 187 11.12 -17.84 -1.48
CA LYS A 187 10.95 -17.11 -0.22
C LYS A 187 11.78 -15.84 -0.12
N GLU A 188 13.05 -15.85 -0.53
CA GLU A 188 13.92 -14.67 -0.46
C GLU A 188 13.50 -13.55 -1.44
N ALA A 189 12.91 -13.89 -2.59
CA ALA A 189 12.33 -12.91 -3.50
C ALA A 189 11.04 -12.29 -2.91
N LEU A 190 10.20 -13.11 -2.28
CA LEU A 190 8.98 -12.66 -1.58
C LEU A 190 9.33 -11.72 -0.42
N LYS A 191 10.34 -12.07 0.38
CA LYS A 191 10.88 -11.20 1.45
C LYS A 191 11.39 -9.87 0.90
N ALA A 192 12.16 -9.89 -0.19
CA ALA A 192 12.67 -8.67 -0.82
C ALA A 192 11.50 -7.76 -1.27
N GLN A 193 10.48 -8.35 -1.91
CA GLN A 193 9.27 -7.64 -2.30
C GLN A 193 8.54 -7.05 -1.09
N ALA A 194 8.34 -7.82 -0.02
CA ALA A 194 7.68 -7.39 1.20
C ALA A 194 8.39 -6.19 1.86
N VAL A 195 9.73 -6.22 1.96
CA VAL A 195 10.51 -5.08 2.46
C VAL A 195 10.26 -3.82 1.62
N LEU A 196 10.19 -3.92 0.29
CA LEU A 196 9.90 -2.75 -0.56
C LEU A 196 8.49 -2.20 -0.31
N VAL A 197 7.49 -3.05 -0.12
CA VAL A 197 6.12 -2.62 0.23
C VAL A 197 6.10 -1.94 1.60
N TYR A 198 6.69 -2.54 2.64
CA TYR A 198 6.84 -1.91 3.96
C TYR A 198 7.57 -0.56 3.89
N THR A 199 8.57 -0.45 3.02
CA THR A 199 9.32 0.80 2.84
C THR A 199 8.42 1.91 2.31
N ARG A 200 7.56 1.61 1.32
CA ARG A 200 6.61 2.58 0.74
C ARG A 200 5.52 3.01 1.72
N LEU A 201 5.15 2.14 2.65
CA LEU A 201 4.22 2.46 3.74
C LEU A 201 4.80 3.41 4.78
N SER A 202 6.11 3.68 4.75
CA SER A 202 6.73 4.61 5.71
C SER A 202 6.11 6.00 5.57
N PRO A 203 5.68 6.63 6.68
CA PRO A 203 4.94 7.88 6.63
C PRO A 203 5.78 8.99 5.99
N LYS A 204 5.42 9.36 4.75
CA LYS A 204 5.90 10.58 4.09
C LYS A 204 4.98 11.74 4.46
N GLY A 205 4.95 12.13 5.73
CA GLY A 205 4.02 13.18 6.20
C GLY A 205 2.55 12.79 6.02
N ARG A 206 1.68 13.78 5.74
CA ARG A 206 0.21 13.63 5.65
C ARG A 206 -0.13 12.48 4.69
N HIS A 207 -0.59 11.36 5.25
CA HIS A 207 -0.93 10.13 4.53
C HIS A 207 -1.78 10.44 3.29
N PRO A 208 -1.26 10.32 2.05
CA PRO A 208 -2.14 10.26 0.90
C PRO A 208 -2.91 8.95 1.04
N ALA A 209 -4.25 9.02 0.99
CA ALA A 209 -5.08 7.84 0.92
C ALA A 209 -4.58 6.99 -0.26
N LEU A 210 -4.10 5.78 0.02
CA LEU A 210 -3.73 4.84 -1.04
C LEU A 210 -5.02 4.49 -1.78
N ASN A 211 -4.94 4.34 -3.10
CA ASN A 211 -6.08 3.91 -3.91
C ASN A 211 -5.87 2.47 -4.38
N ASP A 212 -6.94 1.83 -4.85
CA ASP A 212 -6.87 0.48 -5.44
C ASP A 212 -6.58 0.50 -6.95
N THR A 213 -6.10 1.63 -7.49
CA THR A 213 -5.68 1.74 -8.89
C THR A 213 -4.24 1.29 -9.07
N THR A 214 -3.87 0.95 -10.31
CA THR A 214 -2.54 0.50 -10.73
C THR A 214 -1.47 1.58 -10.68
N ASP A 215 -1.74 2.74 -10.06
CA ASP A 215 -0.83 3.87 -10.16
C ASP A 215 0.50 3.59 -9.44
N GLU A 216 0.52 2.71 -8.42
CA GLU A 216 1.77 2.29 -7.76
C GLU A 216 1.82 0.84 -7.21
N MET A 217 0.76 0.33 -6.57
CA MET A 217 0.69 -1.05 -5.99
C MET A 217 -0.76 -1.54 -5.98
N VAL A 218 -1.03 -2.74 -6.49
CA VAL A 218 -2.41 -3.24 -6.57
C VAL A 218 -2.82 -3.91 -5.25
N TYR A 219 -3.78 -3.33 -4.55
CA TYR A 219 -4.43 -3.95 -3.39
C TYR A 219 -5.69 -4.72 -3.83
N LEU A 220 -5.64 -6.04 -3.77
CA LEU A 220 -6.72 -6.93 -4.23
C LEU A 220 -7.54 -7.54 -3.08
N GLY A 221 -7.31 -7.09 -1.85
CA GLY A 221 -7.90 -7.68 -0.66
C GLY A 221 -7.27 -9.03 -0.31
N ALA A 222 -8.00 -9.87 0.41
CA ALA A 222 -7.54 -11.13 0.99
C ALA A 222 -7.43 -12.29 -0.02
N GLN A 223 -7.75 -12.09 -1.29
CA GLN A 223 -7.87 -13.18 -2.27
C GLN A 223 -6.53 -13.78 -2.70
N HIS A 224 -5.42 -13.08 -2.50
CA HIS A 224 -4.09 -13.46 -3.00
C HIS A 224 -3.13 -13.87 -1.87
N GLU A 225 -3.65 -14.15 -0.68
CA GLU A 225 -2.84 -14.60 0.44
C GLU A 225 -2.44 -16.06 0.25
N ARG A 226 -1.17 -16.27 -0.06
CA ARG A 226 -0.55 -17.59 -0.17
C ARG A 226 0.27 -17.85 1.09
N ALA A 227 0.30 -19.09 1.57
CA ALA A 227 0.99 -19.43 2.82
C ALA A 227 2.48 -19.04 2.80
N ASP A 228 3.16 -19.24 1.68
CA ASP A 228 4.56 -18.85 1.49
C ASP A 228 4.78 -17.33 1.49
N VAL A 229 3.80 -16.55 1.02
CA VAL A 229 3.82 -15.09 1.12
C VAL A 229 3.66 -14.66 2.58
N ILE A 230 2.69 -15.24 3.29
CA ILE A 230 2.47 -14.97 4.71
C ILE A 230 3.75 -15.25 5.51
N ASP A 231 4.36 -16.42 5.31
CA ASP A 231 5.62 -16.80 5.96
C ASP A 231 6.75 -15.82 5.67
N ALA A 232 6.88 -15.37 4.40
CA ALA A 232 7.89 -14.40 4.02
C ALA A 232 7.65 -13.03 4.70
N VAL A 233 6.40 -12.56 4.75
CA VAL A 233 6.03 -11.29 5.37
C VAL A 233 6.27 -11.31 6.88
N ILE A 234 5.96 -12.42 7.57
CA ILE A 234 6.26 -12.59 9.01
C ILE A 234 7.75 -12.40 9.28
N GLU A 235 8.63 -13.01 8.48
CA GLU A 235 10.07 -12.97 8.73
C GLU A 235 10.72 -11.60 8.49
N VAL A 236 10.07 -10.75 7.69
CA VAL A 236 10.54 -9.38 7.43
C VAL A 236 9.58 -8.33 7.95
N ASP A 237 8.75 -8.69 8.95
CA ASP A 237 7.75 -7.78 9.48
C ASP A 237 8.39 -6.44 9.87
N ARG A 238 7.84 -5.36 9.30
CA ARG A 238 8.28 -3.98 9.49
C ARG A 238 9.75 -3.71 9.16
N ARG A 239 10.42 -4.59 8.41
CA ARG A 239 11.73 -4.29 7.83
C ARG A 239 11.58 -3.37 6.63
N ARG A 240 12.47 -2.39 6.52
CA ARG A 240 12.43 -1.35 5.50
C ARG A 240 13.80 -1.17 4.86
N LEU A 241 13.79 -0.79 3.58
CA LEU A 241 14.97 -0.38 2.84
C LEU A 241 15.27 1.09 3.17
N MET A 242 16.48 1.35 3.66
CA MET A 242 16.94 2.63 4.16
C MET A 242 18.10 3.13 3.31
N PHE A 243 18.12 4.43 3.06
CA PHE A 243 19.25 5.11 2.43
C PHE A 243 19.50 6.42 3.17
N ASN A 244 20.74 6.64 3.64
CA ASN A 244 21.11 7.78 4.47
C ASN A 244 20.14 8.00 5.66
N ASN A 245 19.87 6.94 6.43
CA ASN A 245 18.97 6.92 7.59
C ASN A 245 17.51 7.33 7.33
N ARG A 246 17.07 7.35 6.06
CA ARG A 246 15.68 7.61 5.66
C ARG A 246 15.13 6.44 4.84
N PRO A 247 13.82 6.14 4.91
CA PRO A 247 13.21 5.16 4.03
C PRO A 247 13.49 5.49 2.57
N ALA A 248 14.06 4.54 1.84
CA ALA A 248 14.33 4.69 0.43
C ALA A 248 13.01 4.75 -0.34
N GLN A 249 12.93 5.58 -1.37
CA GLN A 249 11.89 5.43 -2.38
C GLN A 249 12.14 4.13 -3.17
N ALA A 250 11.42 3.08 -2.77
CA ALA A 250 11.47 1.77 -3.38
C ALA A 250 10.72 1.78 -4.72
N PHE A 251 11.37 1.31 -5.79
CA PHE A 251 10.75 1.07 -7.09
C PHE A 251 10.96 -0.38 -7.50
N PHE A 252 9.95 -1.02 -8.07
CA PHE A 252 10.03 -2.38 -8.59
C PHE A 252 9.18 -2.56 -9.82
N HIS A 253 9.52 -3.53 -10.65
CA HIS A 253 8.82 -3.84 -11.89
C HIS A 253 8.98 -5.33 -12.24
N ALA A 254 8.11 -5.83 -13.13
CA ALA A 254 8.08 -7.24 -13.50
C ALA A 254 9.41 -7.77 -14.08
N CYS A 255 9.87 -7.20 -15.20
CA CYS A 255 11.03 -7.73 -15.92
C CYS A 255 11.84 -6.61 -16.58
N CYS A 256 13.15 -6.56 -16.30
CA CYS A 256 14.03 -5.52 -16.86
C CYS A 256 14.59 -5.88 -18.25
N ALA A 257 14.43 -7.12 -18.72
CA ALA A 257 14.99 -7.63 -19.97
C ALA A 257 16.51 -7.39 -20.13
N GLY A 258 17.27 -7.62 -19.05
CA GLY A 258 18.74 -7.67 -19.05
C GLY A 258 19.44 -6.56 -18.28
N ARG A 259 18.78 -5.41 -18.05
CA ARG A 259 19.37 -4.27 -17.31
C ARG A 259 18.28 -3.35 -16.76
N THR A 260 18.43 -2.89 -15.52
CA THR A 260 17.57 -1.83 -14.95
C THR A 260 17.99 -0.45 -15.47
N SER A 261 17.22 0.57 -15.18
CA SER A 261 17.49 1.96 -15.58
C SER A 261 17.80 2.83 -14.38
N LYS A 262 18.56 3.91 -14.62
CA LYS A 262 18.76 4.94 -13.61
C LYS A 262 17.44 5.66 -13.39
N GLY A 263 17.08 5.94 -12.13
CA GLY A 263 15.81 6.59 -11.79
C GLY A 263 15.61 7.92 -12.52
N SER A 264 16.65 8.75 -12.61
CA SER A 264 16.60 10.05 -13.28
C SER A 264 16.39 9.98 -14.79
N ASP A 265 16.75 8.87 -15.44
CA ASP A 265 16.54 8.70 -16.88
C ASP A 265 15.07 8.33 -17.21
N ILE A 266 14.34 7.76 -16.25
CA ILE A 266 12.93 7.34 -16.44
C ILE A 266 11.95 8.36 -15.82
N PHE A 267 12.24 8.84 -14.62
CA PHE A 267 11.34 9.73 -13.86
C PHE A 267 11.78 11.21 -13.86
N GLY A 268 12.86 11.54 -14.57
CA GLY A 268 13.36 12.91 -14.72
C GLY A 268 13.90 13.52 -13.42
N ASP A 269 13.73 14.83 -13.28
CA ASP A 269 14.36 15.63 -12.23
C ASP A 269 13.97 15.21 -10.81
N ASN A 270 12.73 14.73 -10.62
CA ASN A 270 12.23 14.25 -9.33
C ASN A 270 13.01 13.04 -8.79
N ALA A 271 13.72 12.32 -9.65
CA ALA A 271 14.54 11.17 -9.26
C ALA A 271 16.05 11.45 -9.21
N LYS A 272 16.50 12.69 -9.46
CA LYS A 272 17.94 13.04 -9.40
C LYS A 272 18.55 12.82 -8.02
N ALA A 273 17.79 13.10 -6.96
CA ALA A 273 18.23 12.91 -5.58
C ALA A 273 18.26 11.43 -5.13
N LEU A 274 17.65 10.52 -5.92
CA LEU A 274 17.53 9.10 -5.60
C LEU A 274 18.75 8.34 -6.11
N VAL A 275 19.93 8.71 -5.58
CA VAL A 275 21.24 8.24 -6.09
C VAL A 275 21.46 6.74 -5.94
N TYR A 276 20.66 6.03 -5.15
CA TYR A 276 20.68 4.57 -5.05
C TYR A 276 19.87 3.87 -6.16
N LEU A 277 19.09 4.61 -6.97
CA LEU A 277 18.39 4.07 -8.14
C LEU A 277 19.31 4.08 -9.37
N GLN A 278 20.32 3.22 -9.33
CA GLN A 278 21.29 3.06 -10.41
C GLN A 278 20.88 1.99 -11.41
N SER A 279 21.42 2.11 -12.62
CA SER A 279 21.25 1.11 -13.66
C SER A 279 22.21 -0.07 -13.42
N VAL A 280 21.66 -1.24 -13.10
CA VAL A 280 22.41 -2.47 -12.80
C VAL A 280 22.18 -3.52 -13.89
N PRO A 281 23.22 -4.27 -14.32
CA PRO A 281 23.02 -5.45 -15.16
C PRO A 281 22.05 -6.43 -14.49
N CYS A 282 21.38 -7.30 -15.25
CA CYS A 282 20.49 -8.30 -14.66
C CYS A 282 20.37 -9.52 -15.58
N ASN A 283 21.20 -10.52 -15.30
CA ASN A 283 21.21 -11.79 -16.04
C ASN A 283 20.22 -12.82 -15.48
N PHE A 284 19.47 -12.45 -14.44
CA PHE A 284 18.66 -13.36 -13.63
C PHE A 284 17.17 -13.40 -14.03
N CYS A 285 16.70 -12.47 -14.87
CA CYS A 285 15.30 -12.38 -15.28
C CYS A 285 14.96 -13.16 -16.57
N LYS A 286 15.88 -13.99 -17.09
CA LYS A 286 15.71 -14.71 -18.36
C LYS A 286 14.52 -15.68 -18.39
N ALA A 287 14.14 -16.21 -17.22
CA ALA A 287 12.99 -17.10 -17.07
C ALA A 287 11.64 -16.36 -17.18
N SER A 288 11.64 -15.03 -17.16
CA SER A 288 10.40 -14.27 -17.28
C SER A 288 9.77 -14.47 -18.66
N PRO A 289 8.44 -14.67 -18.74
CA PRO A 289 7.72 -14.69 -20.03
C PRO A 289 7.83 -13.35 -20.77
N LEU A 290 8.16 -12.27 -20.07
CA LEU A 290 8.33 -10.93 -20.62
C LEU A 290 9.78 -10.67 -21.07
N TYR A 291 10.72 -11.61 -20.90
CA TYR A 291 12.13 -11.37 -21.24
C TYR A 291 12.35 -11.25 -22.75
N ALA A 292 11.80 -12.19 -23.52
CA ALA A 292 11.97 -12.24 -24.96
C ALA A 292 11.19 -11.11 -25.66
N PRO A 293 11.72 -10.53 -26.76
CA PRO A 293 11.00 -9.51 -27.49
C PRO A 293 9.70 -10.03 -28.11
N THR A 294 8.63 -9.24 -28.01
CA THR A 294 7.37 -9.45 -28.72
C THR A 294 7.14 -8.33 -29.73
N THR A 295 6.32 -8.61 -30.74
CA THR A 295 5.96 -7.64 -31.78
C THR A 295 4.44 -7.49 -31.84
N LYS A 296 3.97 -6.25 -31.87
CA LYS A 296 2.55 -5.91 -32.02
C LYS A 296 2.37 -4.93 -33.16
N GLN A 297 1.30 -5.11 -33.93
CA GLN A 297 0.94 -4.20 -35.02
C GLN A 297 -0.24 -3.33 -34.58
N ILE A 298 -0.10 -2.02 -34.76
CA ILE A 298 -1.13 -1.03 -34.45
C ILE A 298 -1.53 -0.33 -35.76
N PRO A 299 -2.81 -0.31 -36.15
CA PRO A 299 -3.24 0.43 -37.34
C PRO A 299 -2.81 1.90 -37.27
N ALA A 300 -2.27 2.43 -38.36
CA ALA A 300 -1.73 3.80 -38.38
C ALA A 300 -2.80 4.86 -38.05
N ALA A 301 -4.04 4.66 -38.49
CA ALA A 301 -5.14 5.54 -38.15
C ALA A 301 -5.39 5.60 -36.62
N LEU A 302 -5.35 4.45 -35.94
CA LEU A 302 -5.51 4.38 -34.48
C LEU A 302 -4.34 5.03 -33.76
N PHE A 303 -3.10 4.70 -34.16
CA PHE A 303 -1.90 5.25 -33.55
C PHE A 303 -1.84 6.78 -33.70
N ASN A 304 -2.10 7.30 -34.91
CA ASN A 304 -2.07 8.73 -35.18
C ASN A 304 -3.12 9.50 -34.37
N ARG A 305 -4.31 8.91 -34.19
CA ARG A 305 -5.38 9.52 -33.38
C ARG A 305 -5.05 9.55 -31.90
N GLU A 306 -4.62 8.42 -31.34
CA GLU A 306 -4.47 8.28 -29.88
C GLU A 306 -3.11 8.76 -29.37
N ILE A 307 -2.04 8.52 -30.12
CA ILE A 307 -0.66 8.63 -29.64
C ILE A 307 0.04 9.86 -30.22
N ALA A 308 0.39 9.80 -31.51
CA ALA A 308 1.18 10.81 -32.23
C ALA A 308 1.07 10.62 -33.75
N GLU A 309 1.08 11.73 -34.50
CA GLU A 309 1.03 11.77 -35.94
C GLU A 309 2.41 11.53 -36.58
N GLY A 310 2.70 10.27 -36.92
CA GLY A 310 4.01 9.87 -37.44
C GLY A 310 4.79 9.03 -36.44
N GLU A 311 5.95 8.54 -36.88
CA GLU A 311 6.87 7.82 -36.01
C GLU A 311 7.51 8.80 -35.01
N PRO A 312 7.50 8.51 -33.70
CA PRO A 312 8.23 9.29 -32.71
C PRO A 312 9.72 9.38 -33.02
N ASN A 313 10.29 10.59 -33.00
CA ASN A 313 11.72 10.79 -33.15
C ASN A 313 12.41 10.54 -31.79
N VAL A 314 13.13 9.42 -31.65
CA VAL A 314 13.81 9.08 -30.40
C VAL A 314 15.08 9.93 -30.24
N VAL A 315 15.04 10.86 -29.29
CA VAL A 315 16.15 11.80 -29.03
C VAL A 315 17.23 11.16 -28.17
N LYS A 316 16.83 10.41 -27.13
CA LYS A 316 17.76 9.79 -26.20
C LYS A 316 17.26 8.44 -25.72
N VAL A 317 18.18 7.49 -25.61
CA VAL A 317 17.98 6.20 -24.94
C VAL A 317 18.99 6.01 -23.81
N ASP A 318 18.62 5.19 -22.83
CA ASP A 318 19.54 4.80 -21.76
C ASP A 318 20.35 3.54 -22.13
N GLN A 319 21.20 3.09 -21.20
CA GLN A 319 22.01 1.88 -21.37
C GLN A 319 21.20 0.57 -21.44
N ALA A 320 19.93 0.59 -21.01
CA ALA A 320 19.02 -0.55 -21.14
C ALA A 320 18.21 -0.52 -22.45
N LYS A 321 18.48 0.45 -23.34
CA LYS A 321 17.76 0.70 -24.60
C LYS A 321 16.30 1.14 -24.38
N ARG A 322 16.00 1.80 -23.25
CA ARG A 322 14.72 2.45 -22.99
C ARG A 322 14.78 3.89 -23.49
N ILE A 323 13.66 4.39 -23.99
CA ILE A 323 13.54 5.79 -24.41
C ILE A 323 13.61 6.67 -23.16
N VAL A 324 14.49 7.65 -23.17
CA VAL A 324 14.58 8.71 -22.15
C VAL A 324 13.80 9.93 -22.61
N ALA A 325 13.97 10.33 -23.87
CA ALA A 325 13.24 11.43 -24.49
C ALA A 325 12.94 11.14 -25.96
N ALA A 326 11.78 11.57 -26.42
CA ALA A 326 11.36 11.50 -27.83
C ALA A 326 10.55 12.73 -28.21
N ASP A 327 10.70 13.19 -29.45
CA ASP A 327 9.81 14.19 -30.03
C ASP A 327 8.64 13.50 -30.71
N ILE A 328 7.44 14.00 -30.43
CA ILE A 328 6.20 13.51 -31.02
C ILE A 328 5.42 14.66 -31.63
N ARG A 329 4.73 14.38 -32.73
CA ARG A 329 3.87 15.36 -33.39
C ARG A 329 2.41 15.09 -33.06
N LYS A 330 1.65 16.09 -32.62
CA LYS A 330 0.21 15.95 -32.32
C LYS A 330 -0.51 17.29 -32.51
N GLY A 331 -1.62 17.29 -33.25
CA GLY A 331 -2.36 18.51 -33.56
C GLY A 331 -1.53 19.51 -34.36
N GLY A 332 -0.68 19.02 -35.27
CA GLY A 332 0.23 19.86 -36.06
C GLY A 332 1.43 20.46 -35.31
N LYS A 333 1.58 20.20 -34.00
CA LYS A 333 2.71 20.70 -33.19
C LYS A 333 3.66 19.56 -32.81
N THR A 334 4.94 19.87 -32.68
CA THR A 334 5.95 18.95 -32.14
C THR A 334 6.20 19.26 -30.67
N GLU A 335 6.15 18.25 -29.82
CA GLU A 335 6.48 18.33 -28.39
C GLU A 335 7.54 17.27 -28.04
N THR A 336 8.50 17.63 -27.18
CA THR A 336 9.41 16.65 -26.57
C THR A 336 8.74 16.06 -25.34
N VAL A 337 8.66 14.75 -25.27
CA VAL A 337 8.12 14.01 -24.12
C VAL A 337 9.18 13.07 -23.54
N SER A 338 9.07 12.79 -22.24
CA SER A 338 9.85 11.69 -21.66
C SER A 338 9.38 10.34 -22.21
N GLY A 339 10.29 9.37 -22.27
CA GLY A 339 9.92 8.01 -22.67
C GLY A 339 8.90 7.37 -21.73
N TYR A 340 8.92 7.72 -20.44
CA TYR A 340 7.91 7.28 -19.47
C TYR A 340 6.52 7.82 -19.81
N GLN A 341 6.39 9.11 -20.13
CA GLN A 341 5.11 9.70 -20.56
C GLN A 341 4.60 9.09 -21.86
N LEU A 342 5.50 8.82 -22.82
CA LEU A 342 5.12 8.14 -24.07
C LEU A 342 4.62 6.71 -23.79
N TRP A 343 5.28 5.97 -22.92
CA TRP A 343 4.86 4.63 -22.50
C TRP A 343 3.49 4.63 -21.81
N LEU A 344 3.26 5.54 -20.87
CA LEU A 344 1.95 5.70 -20.21
C LEU A 344 0.85 5.99 -21.25
N ARG A 345 1.11 6.90 -22.20
CA ARG A 345 0.17 7.23 -23.28
C ARG A 345 -0.16 6.01 -24.13
N LEU A 346 0.84 5.18 -24.48
CA LEU A 346 0.64 3.94 -25.23
C LEU A 346 -0.22 2.94 -24.45
N GLY A 347 0.13 2.66 -23.19
CA GLY A 347 -0.58 1.69 -22.37
C GLY A 347 -2.03 2.09 -22.08
N GLN A 348 -2.26 3.35 -21.71
CA GLN A 348 -3.60 3.87 -21.38
C GLN A 348 -4.52 3.95 -22.60
N ARG A 349 -3.98 4.12 -23.82
CA ARG A 349 -4.80 4.31 -25.03
C ARG A 349 -4.92 3.07 -25.91
N LEU A 350 -3.91 2.20 -25.91
CA LEU A 350 -3.88 1.00 -26.77
C LEU A 350 -3.99 -0.30 -25.97
N GLY A 351 -3.80 -0.26 -24.65
CA GLY A 351 -3.72 -1.42 -23.79
C GLY A 351 -2.29 -1.81 -23.42
N TRP A 352 -2.08 -2.21 -22.17
CA TRP A 352 -0.77 -2.60 -21.63
C TRP A 352 -0.22 -3.89 -22.26
N ASP A 353 -1.06 -4.74 -22.85
CA ASP A 353 -0.63 -5.94 -23.59
C ASP A 353 0.12 -5.59 -24.90
N LYS A 354 -0.06 -4.37 -25.41
CA LYS A 354 0.64 -3.89 -26.61
C LYS A 354 2.06 -3.46 -26.32
N VAL A 355 2.28 -2.86 -25.14
CA VAL A 355 3.56 -2.28 -24.72
C VAL A 355 3.77 -2.52 -23.22
N PRO A 356 4.14 -3.76 -22.80
CA PRO A 356 4.16 -4.15 -21.39
C PRO A 356 5.18 -3.39 -20.54
N GLY A 357 6.17 -2.73 -21.14
CA GLY A 357 7.19 -1.96 -20.41
C GLY A 357 7.85 -0.90 -21.28
N THR A 358 8.73 -0.12 -20.66
CA THR A 358 9.39 1.06 -21.26
C THR A 358 10.53 0.75 -22.24
N ARG A 359 10.86 -0.53 -22.43
CA ARG A 359 11.86 -0.99 -23.42
C ARG A 359 11.16 -1.43 -24.70
N TYR A 360 10.97 -0.49 -25.62
CA TYR A 360 10.33 -0.73 -26.90
C TYR A 360 10.91 0.13 -28.02
N GLN A 361 10.60 -0.26 -29.25
CA GLN A 361 10.87 0.48 -30.48
C GLN A 361 9.56 0.57 -31.26
N ILE A 362 9.34 1.70 -31.93
CA ILE A 362 8.17 1.95 -32.78
C ILE A 362 8.69 2.22 -34.18
N LYS A 363 8.19 1.48 -35.17
CA LYS A 363 8.51 1.71 -36.57
C LYS A 363 7.25 1.74 -37.42
N LYS A 364 7.08 2.77 -38.25
CA LYS A 364 5.98 2.80 -39.23
C LYS A 364 6.29 1.85 -40.39
N THR A 365 5.33 1.05 -40.80
CA THR A 365 5.44 0.12 -41.94
C THR A 365 4.10 0.11 -42.67
N GLY A 366 4.07 0.74 -43.85
CA GLY A 366 2.84 0.92 -44.64
C GLY A 366 1.74 1.61 -43.83
N SER A 367 0.61 0.91 -43.66
CA SER A 367 -0.58 1.38 -42.93
C SER A 367 -0.60 1.00 -41.44
N ALA A 368 0.53 0.56 -40.88
CA ALA A 368 0.63 0.19 -39.46
C ALA A 368 1.90 0.75 -38.79
N TYR A 369 1.89 0.77 -37.46
CA TYR A 369 3.08 0.89 -36.63
C TYR A 369 3.39 -0.46 -36.00
N ILE A 370 4.64 -0.87 -36.12
CA ILE A 370 5.19 -2.08 -35.52
C ILE A 370 5.86 -1.68 -34.21
N ILE A 371 5.32 -2.18 -33.10
CA ILE A 371 5.91 -2.00 -31.78
C ILE A 371 6.62 -3.29 -31.40
N LYS A 372 7.96 -3.23 -31.28
CA LYS A 372 8.77 -4.32 -30.75
C LYS A 372 9.14 -4.00 -29.31
N SER A 373 8.71 -4.83 -28.36
CA SER A 373 8.86 -4.56 -26.93
C SER A 373 9.43 -5.77 -26.18
N SER A 374 10.00 -5.53 -25.01
CA SER A 374 10.52 -6.57 -24.11
C SER A 374 10.59 -6.03 -22.70
N GLY A 375 10.59 -6.90 -21.70
CA GLY A 375 10.47 -6.53 -20.31
C GLY A 375 9.04 -6.11 -19.96
N GLY A 376 8.83 -5.80 -18.69
CA GLY A 376 7.55 -5.39 -18.14
C GLY A 376 7.74 -4.34 -17.07
N GLY A 377 6.96 -3.27 -17.15
CA GLY A 377 7.01 -2.11 -16.25
C GLY A 377 8.11 -1.09 -16.58
N HIS A 378 8.34 -0.19 -15.64
CA HIS A 378 9.13 1.02 -15.85
C HIS A 378 10.66 0.79 -15.88
N GLY A 379 11.16 -0.32 -15.32
CA GLY A 379 12.57 -0.72 -15.42
C GLY A 379 13.53 -0.18 -14.35
N VAL A 380 13.04 0.50 -13.31
CA VAL A 380 13.85 1.13 -12.25
C VAL A 380 13.80 0.28 -10.98
N GLY A 381 14.89 0.25 -10.20
CA GLY A 381 14.96 -0.49 -8.95
C GLY A 381 14.88 -2.00 -9.14
N LEU A 382 14.13 -2.69 -8.27
CA LEU A 382 14.08 -4.16 -8.25
C LEU A 382 13.33 -4.75 -9.44
N CYS A 383 13.98 -5.68 -10.14
CA CYS A 383 13.33 -6.52 -11.15
C CYS A 383 12.77 -7.77 -10.46
N GLN A 384 11.45 -7.95 -10.41
CA GLN A 384 10.78 -9.05 -9.70
C GLN A 384 11.27 -10.43 -10.18
N TRP A 385 11.28 -10.66 -11.50
CA TRP A 385 11.82 -11.90 -12.07
C TRP A 385 13.34 -12.05 -11.89
N GLY A 386 14.06 -10.95 -11.76
CA GLY A 386 15.49 -10.97 -11.47
C GLY A 386 15.79 -11.31 -10.01
N ALA A 387 15.01 -10.76 -9.07
CA ALA A 387 15.02 -11.16 -7.66
C ALA A 387 14.68 -12.65 -7.52
N GLN A 388 13.73 -13.15 -8.32
CA GLN A 388 13.43 -14.58 -8.34
C GLN A 388 14.59 -15.43 -8.85
N GLY A 389 15.27 -15.01 -9.91
CA GLY A 389 16.47 -15.70 -10.40
C GLY A 389 17.62 -15.68 -9.39
N LEU A 390 17.79 -14.59 -8.63
CA LEU A 390 18.78 -14.50 -7.55
C LEU A 390 18.40 -15.41 -6.36
N ALA A 391 17.12 -15.46 -5.98
CA ALA A 391 16.64 -16.37 -4.93
C ALA A 391 16.89 -17.84 -5.30
N LYS A 392 16.70 -18.23 -6.58
CA LYS A 392 17.07 -19.55 -7.10
C LYS A 392 18.59 -19.84 -7.04
N GLN A 393 19.42 -18.81 -6.90
CA GLN A 393 20.86 -18.93 -6.68
C GLN A 393 21.23 -18.78 -5.19
N ASN A 394 20.28 -19.04 -4.28
CA ASN A 394 20.45 -18.99 -2.84
C ASN A 394 20.86 -17.61 -2.30
N LYS A 395 20.57 -16.53 -3.04
CA LYS A 395 20.76 -15.18 -2.53
C LYS A 395 19.67 -14.83 -1.52
N THR A 396 20.10 -14.29 -0.39
CA THR A 396 19.22 -13.77 0.64
C THR A 396 18.52 -12.50 0.17
N TYR A 397 17.38 -12.16 0.78
CA TYR A 397 16.62 -10.97 0.43
C TYR A 397 17.42 -9.68 0.64
N THR A 398 18.34 -9.64 1.60
CA THR A 398 19.25 -8.51 1.82
C THR A 398 20.27 -8.39 0.69
N GLU A 399 20.86 -9.49 0.22
CA GLU A 399 21.74 -9.49 -0.96
C GLU A 399 20.99 -9.07 -2.23
N ILE A 400 19.75 -9.54 -2.41
CA ILE A 400 18.89 -9.16 -3.53
C ILE A 400 18.62 -7.64 -3.51
N LEU A 401 18.26 -7.09 -2.35
CA LEU A 401 17.99 -5.67 -2.21
C LEU A 401 19.26 -4.82 -2.40
N GLN A 402 20.39 -5.25 -1.84
CA GLN A 402 21.67 -4.58 -2.02
C GLN A 402 22.10 -4.56 -3.50
N TYR A 403 21.78 -5.63 -4.26
CA TYR A 403 22.06 -5.71 -5.69
C TYR A 403 21.29 -4.64 -6.49
N TYR A 404 20.00 -4.46 -6.21
CA TYR A 404 19.14 -3.54 -6.96
C TYR A 404 19.15 -2.10 -6.44
N PHE A 405 19.54 -1.89 -5.18
CA PHE A 405 19.60 -0.59 -4.52
C PHE A 405 20.98 -0.40 -3.86
N PRO A 406 22.05 -0.23 -4.65
CA PRO A 406 23.40 -0.12 -4.12
C PRO A 406 23.50 1.04 -3.11
N GLY A 407 24.04 0.72 -1.93
CA GLY A 407 24.21 1.67 -0.81
C GLY A 407 22.98 1.82 0.09
N ALA A 408 21.87 1.13 -0.19
CA ALA A 408 20.74 1.05 0.72
C ALA A 408 20.84 -0.20 1.61
N THR A 409 20.38 -0.10 2.85
CA THR A 409 20.44 -1.18 3.85
C THR A 409 19.05 -1.56 4.34
N VAL A 410 18.88 -2.78 4.84
CA VAL A 410 17.62 -3.20 5.47
C VAL A 410 17.70 -2.97 6.98
N GLU A 411 16.72 -2.26 7.55
CA GLU A 411 16.60 -2.03 8.99
C GLU A 411 15.19 -2.38 9.49
N GLN A 412 15.07 -2.79 10.75
CA GLN A 412 13.78 -2.96 11.43
C GLN A 412 13.40 -1.65 12.13
N ARG A 413 12.25 -1.04 11.79
CA ARG A 413 11.77 0.22 12.40
C ARG A 413 10.26 0.29 12.56
#